data_AF-A0A235I5U4-F1
#
_entry.id   AF-A0A235I5U4-F1
#
_cell.length_a   1.000
_cell.length_b   1.000
_cell.length_c   1.000
_cell.angle_alpha   90.00
_cell.angle_beta   90.00
_cell.angle_gamma   90.00
#
_symmetry.space_group_name_H-M   'P 1'
#
loop_
_entity.id
_entity.type
_entity.pdbx_description
1 polymer ?
#
loop_
_entity_poly.entity_id
_entity_poly.type
_entity_poly.pdbx_seq_one_letter_code
_entity_poly.pdbx_strand_id
1 'polypeptide(L)'
;MIAVTQTPPENISIPSEFYNWPALLQQLLNRQSLTTPQATDLMQGWLTDSIPHVLSGAILTAIQAKGVSAEELVGMASVLQSQSPVPSP
;
A
#
# COMPACT_ATOMS: atom_id res chain seq x y z
N MET A 1 -6.05 -8.84 -47.75
CA MET A 1 -5.56 -9.71 -46.67
C MET A 1 -5.17 -8.80 -45.51
N ILE A 2 -5.82 -9.04 -44.36
CA ILE A 2 -5.88 -8.32 -43.08
C ILE A 2 -5.17 -6.94 -42.93
N ALA A 3 -5.97 -5.88 -42.84
CA ALA A 3 -5.55 -4.62 -42.25
C ALA A 3 -5.57 -4.79 -40.72
N VAL A 4 -4.39 -4.66 -40.10
CA VAL A 4 -4.25 -4.59 -38.64
C VAL A 4 -4.74 -3.21 -38.21
N THR A 5 -5.96 -3.13 -37.69
CA THR A 5 -6.44 -1.95 -36.96
C THR A 5 -5.87 -2.00 -35.56
N GLN A 6 -4.69 -1.42 -35.35
CA GLN A 6 -4.20 -1.09 -34.01
C GLN A 6 -4.99 0.10 -33.49
N THR A 7 -5.94 -0.16 -32.60
CA THR A 7 -6.50 0.85 -31.70
C THR A 7 -5.35 1.39 -30.84
N PRO A 8 -5.16 2.73 -30.74
CA PRO A 8 -4.26 3.34 -29.76
C PRO A 8 -4.59 2.78 -28.38
N PRO A 9 -3.60 2.58 -27.49
CA PRO A 9 -3.89 2.08 -26.15
C PRO A 9 -4.88 3.05 -25.52
N GLU A 10 -6.05 2.51 -25.13
CA GLU A 10 -7.03 3.25 -24.35
C GLU A 10 -6.27 3.94 -23.22
N ASN A 11 -6.27 5.27 -23.26
CA ASN A 11 -5.91 6.10 -22.12
C ASN A 11 -7.00 5.87 -21.08
N ILE A 12 -6.92 4.73 -20.39
CA ILE A 12 -7.72 4.42 -19.22
C ILE A 12 -7.33 5.50 -18.24
N SER A 13 -8.19 6.51 -18.13
CA SER A 13 -8.13 7.49 -17.06
C SER A 13 -8.41 6.69 -15.79
N ILE A 14 -7.36 6.09 -15.22
CA ILE A 14 -7.45 5.30 -13.99
C ILE A 14 -7.99 6.27 -12.94
N PRO A 15 -9.18 6.01 -12.37
CA PRO A 15 -9.75 6.89 -11.37
C PRO A 15 -8.72 7.08 -10.26
N SER A 16 -8.47 8.35 -9.94
CA SER A 16 -7.45 8.85 -9.01
C SER A 16 -7.65 8.42 -7.55
N GLU A 17 -8.42 7.36 -7.29
CA GLU A 17 -8.75 6.80 -5.98
C GLU A 17 -8.08 5.44 -5.73
N PHE A 18 -7.25 4.96 -6.65
CA PHE A 18 -6.34 3.85 -6.35
C PHE A 18 -5.11 4.39 -5.65
N TYR A 19 -5.05 4.21 -4.33
CA TYR A 19 -3.83 4.39 -3.57
C TYR A 19 -2.70 3.61 -4.27
N ASN A 20 -1.60 4.31 -4.61
CA ASN A 20 -0.56 3.74 -5.45
C ASN A 20 0.36 2.80 -4.64
N TRP A 21 -0.18 1.64 -4.26
CA TRP A 21 0.53 0.58 -3.55
C TRP A 21 1.82 0.14 -4.25
N PRO A 22 1.86 0.02 -5.61
CA PRO A 22 3.10 -0.28 -6.31
C PRO A 22 4.20 0.77 -6.09
N ALA A 23 3.86 2.06 -6.08
CA ALA A 23 4.83 3.13 -5.80
C ALA A 23 5.37 3.04 -4.36
N LEU A 24 4.50 2.71 -3.40
CA LEU A 24 4.90 2.49 -2.00
C LEU A 24 5.85 1.29 -1.86
N LEU A 25 5.56 0.20 -2.57
CA LEU A 25 6.47 -0.95 -2.66
C LEU A 25 7.82 -0.55 -3.28
N GLN A 26 7.83 0.23 -4.35
CA GLN A 26 9.08 0.73 -4.95
C GLN A 26 9.89 1.57 -3.96
N GLN A 27 9.26 2.43 -3.17
CA GLN A 27 9.93 3.19 -2.11
C GLN A 27 10.62 2.24 -1.10
N LEU A 28 9.91 1.21 -0.63
CA LEU A 28 10.45 0.21 0.29
C LEU A 28 11.62 -0.58 -0.31
N LEU A 29 11.53 -0.95 -1.59
CA LEU A 29 12.59 -1.64 -2.33
C LEU A 29 13.84 -0.76 -2.50
N ASN A 30 13.67 0.56 -2.58
CA ASN A 30 14.76 1.54 -2.56
C ASN A 30 15.33 1.79 -1.15
N ARG A 31 14.94 0.98 -0.15
CA ARG A 31 15.27 1.15 1.28
C ARG A 31 14.82 2.50 1.86
N GLN A 32 13.85 3.16 1.23
CA GLN A 32 13.28 4.38 1.76
C GLN A 32 12.17 4.01 2.75
N SER A 33 12.26 4.54 3.96
CA SER A 33 11.24 4.31 4.98
C SER A 33 9.94 5.02 4.63
N LEU A 34 8.83 4.44 5.07
CA LEU A 34 7.52 5.08 4.98
C LEU A 34 7.39 6.15 6.06
N THR A 35 6.72 7.23 5.71
CA THR A 35 6.28 8.22 6.69
C THR A 35 5.12 7.68 7.51
N THR A 36 4.91 8.23 8.71
CA THR A 36 3.76 7.89 9.56
C THR A 36 2.41 7.85 8.82
N PRO A 37 2.02 8.87 8.00
CA PRO A 37 0.76 8.82 7.24
C PRO A 37 0.73 7.70 6.20
N GLN A 38 1.83 7.43 5.47
CA GLN A 38 1.90 6.33 4.50
C GLN A 38 1.73 4.96 5.18
N ALA A 39 2.34 4.77 6.35
CA ALA A 39 2.20 3.55 7.13
C ALA A 39 0.78 3.39 7.71
N THR A 40 0.13 4.51 8.05
CA THR A 40 -1.26 4.56 8.49
C THR A 40 -2.20 4.13 7.35
N ASP A 41 -2.05 4.72 6.16
CA ASP A 41 -2.85 4.36 4.98
C ASP A 41 -2.66 2.89 4.61
N LEU A 42 -1.41 2.39 4.64
CA LEU A 42 -1.11 0.98 4.41
C LEU A 42 -1.88 0.06 5.39
N MET A 43 -1.85 0.39 6.68
CA MET A 43 -2.55 -0.40 7.69
C MET A 43 -4.06 -0.34 7.48
N GLN A 44 -4.62 0.83 7.14
CA GLN A 44 -6.03 0.96 6.79
C GLN A 44 -6.38 0.11 5.56
N GLY A 45 -5.56 0.16 4.52
CA GLY A 45 -5.73 -0.64 3.31
C GLY A 45 -5.71 -2.15 3.56
N TRP A 46 -4.92 -2.62 4.54
CA TRP A 46 -4.98 -4.02 4.99
C TRP A 46 -6.27 -4.35 5.74
N LEU A 47 -6.77 -3.45 6.57
CA LEU A 47 -8.02 -3.67 7.31
C LEU A 47 -9.26 -3.61 6.41
N THR A 48 -9.22 -2.82 5.34
CA THR A 48 -10.31 -2.69 4.37
C THR A 48 -10.17 -3.65 3.19
N ASP A 49 -9.24 -4.61 3.25
CA ASP A 49 -8.91 -5.57 2.17
C ASP A 49 -8.71 -4.89 0.80
N SER A 50 -8.24 -3.63 0.81
CA SER A 50 -8.07 -2.80 -0.39
C SER A 50 -6.71 -3.02 -1.07
N ILE A 51 -5.81 -3.76 -0.42
CA ILE A 51 -4.49 -4.11 -0.94
C ILE A 51 -4.54 -5.53 -1.53
N PRO A 52 -4.24 -5.71 -2.84
CA PRO A 52 -4.17 -7.04 -3.45
C PRO A 52 -3.21 -7.97 -2.70
N HIS A 53 -3.61 -9.23 -2.51
CA HIS A 53 -2.86 -10.20 -1.70
C HIS A 53 -1.37 -10.32 -2.10
N VAL A 54 -1.08 -10.30 -3.41
CA VAL A 54 0.30 -10.35 -3.94
C VAL A 54 1.12 -9.11 -3.52
N LEU A 55 0.51 -7.93 -3.53
CA LEU A 55 1.16 -6.70 -3.10
C LEU A 55 1.34 -6.66 -1.59
N SER A 56 0.38 -7.15 -0.81
CA SER A 56 0.50 -7.28 0.65
C SER A 56 1.73 -8.10 1.03
N GLY A 57 1.91 -9.28 0.42
CA GLY A 57 3.08 -10.13 0.66
C GLY A 57 4.40 -9.47 0.24
N ALA A 58 4.41 -8.79 -0.91
CA ALA A 58 5.59 -8.05 -1.39
C ALA A 58 5.98 -6.91 -0.45
N ILE A 59 5.01 -6.13 0.03
CA ILE A 59 5.22 -5.01 0.95
C ILE A 59 5.75 -5.50 2.30
N LEU A 60 5.14 -6.54 2.87
CA LEU A 60 5.63 -7.15 4.13
C LEU A 60 7.07 -7.66 4.00
N THR A 61 7.37 -8.32 2.88
CA THR A 61 8.73 -8.81 2.59
C THR A 61 9.72 -7.65 2.42
N ALA A 62 9.33 -6.58 1.73
CA ALA A 62 10.17 -5.40 1.54
C ALA A 62 10.43 -4.66 2.86
N ILE A 63 9.42 -4.53 3.71
CA ILE A 63 9.55 -3.96 5.06
C ILE A 63 10.50 -4.80 5.91
N GLN A 64 10.34 -6.13 5.92
CA GLN A 64 11.24 -7.04 6.65
C GLN A 64 12.68 -7.00 6.11
N ALA A 65 12.87 -6.94 4.79
CA ALA A 65 14.19 -6.90 4.17
C ALA A 65 14.92 -5.56 4.39
N LYS A 66 14.18 -4.45 4.45
CA LYS A 66 14.70 -3.12 4.78
C LYS A 66 15.06 -3.02 6.27
N GLY A 67 14.21 -3.58 7.12
CA GLY A 67 14.16 -3.28 8.55
C GLY A 67 13.11 -2.21 8.83
N VAL A 68 12.22 -2.52 9.77
CA VAL A 68 11.12 -1.66 10.18
C VAL A 68 11.66 -0.42 10.90
N SER A 69 11.16 0.76 10.51
CA SER A 69 11.48 2.05 11.13
C SER A 69 10.49 2.44 12.22
N ALA A 70 10.91 3.31 13.14
CA ALA A 70 10.06 3.78 14.23
C ALA A 70 8.79 4.49 13.70
N GLU A 71 8.91 5.31 12.66
CA GLU A 71 7.77 6.02 12.04
C GLU A 71 6.76 5.06 11.42
N GLU A 72 7.24 3.97 10.80
CA GLU A 72 6.41 2.90 10.24
C GLU A 72 5.59 2.21 11.34
N LEU A 73 6.24 1.85 12.45
CA LEU A 73 5.55 1.23 13.59
C LEU A 73 4.54 2.16 14.23
N VAL A 74 4.88 3.43 14.39
CA VAL A 74 3.97 4.42 14.99
C VAL A 74 2.71 4.56 14.13
N GLY A 75 2.84 4.65 12.80
CA GLY A 75 1.70 4.73 11.89
C GLY A 75 0.81 3.49 11.96
N MET A 76 1.41 2.30 11.88
CA MET A 76 0.68 1.03 11.94
C MET A 76 -0.01 0.82 13.29
N ALA A 77 0.70 1.05 14.39
CA ALA A 77 0.17 0.89 15.75
C ALA A 77 -0.93 1.91 16.07
N SER A 78 -0.85 3.12 15.51
CA SER A 78 -1.90 4.14 15.68
C SER A 78 -3.22 3.67 15.08
N VAL A 79 -3.18 3.10 13.87
CA VAL A 79 -4.39 2.56 13.22
C VAL A 79 -4.97 1.39 14.01
N LEU A 80 -4.14 0.46 14.45
CA LEU A 80 -4.60 -0.68 15.25
C LEU A 80 -5.19 -0.23 16.59
N GLN A 81 -4.63 0.79 17.24
CA GLN A 81 -5.19 1.40 18.44
C GLN A 81 -6.55 2.07 18.16
N SER A 82 -6.68 2.81 17.06
CA SER A 82 -7.96 3.43 16.67
C SER A 82 -9.05 2.41 16.36
N GLN A 83 -8.68 1.22 15.91
CA GLN A 83 -9.60 0.12 15.58
C GLN A 83 -9.82 -0.84 16.76
N SER A 84 -9.07 -0.66 17.85
CA SER A 84 -9.26 -1.45 19.06
C SER A 84 -10.55 -1.02 19.76
N PRO A 85 -11.48 -1.94 20.04
CA PRO A 85 -12.62 -1.61 20.87
C PRO A 85 -12.12 -1.20 22.25
N VAL A 86 -12.59 -0.06 22.74
CA VAL A 86 -12.31 0.38 24.12
C VAL A 86 -12.73 -0.77 25.05
N PRO A 87 -11.84 -1.28 25.93
CA PRO A 87 -12.21 -2.33 26.85
C PRO A 87 -13.40 -1.83 27.68
N SER A 88 -14.51 -2.57 27.59
CA SER A 88 -15.72 -2.27 28.37
C SER A 88 -15.39 -2.40 29.86
N PRO A 89 -15.77 -1.42 30.70
CA PRO A 89 -15.47 -1.42 32.14
C PRO A 89 -16.16 -2.55 32.91
#